data_AF-A0A016U0H7-F1
#
_entry.id   AF-A0A016U0H7-F1
#
_cell.length_a   1.000
_cell.length_b   1.000
_cell.length_c   1.000
_cell.angle_alpha   90.00
_cell.angle_beta   90.00
_cell.angle_gamma   90.00
#
_symmetry.space_group_name_H-M   'P 1'
#
loop_
_entity.id
_entity.type
_entity.pdbx_description
1 polymer ?
#
loop_
_entity_poly.entity_id
_entity_poly.type
_entity_poly.pdbx_seq_one_letter_code
_entity_poly.pdbx_strand_id
1 'polypeptide(L)'
;MKHNLEDDDFDEVAKLTEGYSGADMRQLCAEAAMGPIRDIDNCSSMDIETIEAEEIRPISLSDFTTAAQVVRPTVVSEDLEAYRVWDSKFGCLL
;
A
#
# COMPACT_ATOMS: atom_id res chain seq x y z
N MET A 1 13.48 -1.81 -6.21
CA MET A 1 13.31 -0.39 -5.84
C MET A 1 13.83 -0.18 -4.44
N LYS A 2 14.53 0.93 -4.21
CA LYS A 2 15.02 1.29 -2.88
C LYS A 2 13.88 1.96 -2.10
N HIS A 3 13.86 1.82 -0.78
CA HIS A 3 12.97 2.57 0.10
C HIS A 3 13.78 3.17 1.24
N ASN A 4 13.26 4.23 1.85
CA ASN A 4 13.85 4.87 3.04
C ASN A 4 12.79 4.93 4.15
N LEU A 5 12.24 3.75 4.49
CA LEU A 5 11.22 3.59 5.52
C LEU A 5 11.88 3.08 6.80
N GLU A 6 11.49 3.64 7.92
CA GLU A 6 11.87 3.23 9.28
C GLU A 6 10.73 2.44 9.94
N ASP A 7 11.00 1.79 11.08
CA ASP A 7 10.00 0.98 11.79
C ASP A 7 8.75 1.80 12.15
N ASP A 8 8.92 3.06 12.54
CA ASP A 8 7.82 4.00 12.84
C ASP A 8 6.94 4.28 11.60
N ASP A 9 7.52 4.30 10.39
CA ASP A 9 6.76 4.48 9.15
C ASP A 9 5.84 3.28 8.88
N PHE A 10 6.31 2.06 9.19
CA PHE A 10 5.48 0.86 9.04
C PHE A 10 4.29 0.88 10.00
N ASP A 11 4.48 1.40 11.22
CA ASP A 11 3.38 1.60 12.17
C ASP A 11 2.36 2.62 11.67
N GLU A 12 2.80 3.70 10.99
CA GLU A 12 1.89 4.67 10.37
C GLU A 12 1.13 4.06 9.20
N VAL A 13 1.79 3.31 8.32
CA VAL A 13 1.14 2.58 7.22
C VAL A 13 0.10 1.60 7.77
N ALA A 14 0.44 0.84 8.82
CA ALA A 14 -0.48 -0.11 9.43
C ALA A 14 -1.77 0.56 9.95
N LYS A 15 -1.64 1.74 10.58
CA LYS A 15 -2.80 2.54 11.03
C LYS A 15 -3.62 3.06 9.85
N LEU A 16 -2.96 3.51 8.78
CA LEU A 16 -3.62 4.04 7.58
C LEU A 16 -4.42 2.96 6.83
N THR A 17 -3.96 1.71 6.90
CA THR A 17 -4.51 0.58 6.16
C THR A 17 -5.42 -0.33 6.99
N GLU A 18 -6.03 0.21 8.05
CA GLU A 18 -7.00 -0.55 8.83
C GLU A 18 -8.16 -1.03 7.93
N GLY A 19 -8.47 -2.33 8.03
CA GLY A 19 -9.51 -2.98 7.20
C GLY A 19 -9.03 -3.47 5.83
N TYR A 20 -7.76 -3.30 5.48
CA TYR A 20 -7.20 -3.82 4.22
C TYR A 20 -7.03 -5.32 4.30
N SER A 21 -7.43 -6.02 3.24
CA SER A 21 -7.03 -7.41 3.02
C SER A 21 -5.57 -7.48 2.55
N GLY A 22 -5.00 -8.70 2.53
CA GLY A 22 -3.67 -8.91 1.95
C GLY A 22 -3.60 -8.54 0.46
N ALA A 23 -4.71 -8.65 -0.28
CA ALA A 23 -4.80 -8.22 -1.67
C ALA A 23 -4.75 -6.69 -1.77
N ASP A 24 -5.47 -5.98 -0.90
CA ASP A 24 -5.46 -4.52 -0.85
C ASP A 24 -4.07 -4.00 -0.48
N MET A 25 -3.39 -4.64 0.48
CA MET A 25 -2.02 -4.31 0.85
C MET A 25 -1.04 -4.50 -0.32
N ARG A 26 -1.18 -5.58 -1.09
CA ARG A 26 -0.37 -5.79 -2.29
C ARG A 26 -0.59 -4.67 -3.31
N GLN A 27 -1.83 -4.27 -3.52
CA GLN A 27 -2.18 -3.20 -4.45
C GLN A 27 -1.65 -1.84 -3.96
N LEU A 28 -1.73 -1.57 -2.65
CA LEU A 28 -1.17 -0.38 -2.03
C LEU A 28 0.35 -0.28 -2.27
N CYS A 29 1.10 -1.36 -2.03
CA CYS A 29 2.54 -1.38 -2.26
C CYS A 29 2.90 -1.17 -3.74
N ALA A 30 2.12 -1.76 -4.66
CA ALA A 30 2.30 -1.55 -6.10
C ALA A 30 2.04 -0.09 -6.50
N GLU A 31 1.00 0.53 -5.91
CA GLU A 31 0.64 1.92 -6.16
C GLU A 31 1.68 2.90 -5.58
N ALA A 32 2.18 2.63 -4.37
CA ALA A 32 3.26 3.41 -3.76
C ALA A 32 4.57 3.34 -4.57
N ALA A 33 4.89 2.16 -5.13
CA ALA A 33 6.05 1.98 -6.01
C ALA A 33 5.97 2.80 -7.31
N MET A 34 4.76 3.18 -7.75
CA MET A 34 4.57 4.07 -8.90
C MET A 34 4.77 5.56 -8.56
N GLY A 35 4.79 5.93 -7.27
CA GLY A 35 5.01 7.31 -6.83
C GLY A 35 6.29 7.93 -7.42
N PRO A 36 7.47 7.32 -7.19
CA PRO A 36 8.72 7.80 -7.78
C PRO A 36 8.71 7.90 -9.31
N ILE A 37 8.01 7.00 -9.99
CA ILE A 37 7.89 6.98 -11.45
C ILE A 37 7.06 8.17 -11.94
N ARG A 38 5.95 8.49 -11.26
CA ARG A 38 5.12 9.66 -11.59
C ARG A 38 5.84 10.98 -11.34
N ASP A 39 6.73 11.03 -10.35
CA ASP A 39 7.52 12.24 -10.10
C ASP A 39 8.48 12.55 -11.25
N ILE A 40 9.04 11.51 -11.89
CA ILE A 40 9.90 11.66 -13.08
C ILE A 40 9.09 12.25 -14.24
N ASP A 41 7.91 11.68 -14.51
CA ASP A 41 7.03 12.14 -15.60
C ASP A 41 6.58 13.61 -15.40
N ASN A 42 6.41 14.04 -14.15
CA ASN A 42 6.06 15.42 -13.81
C ASN A 42 7.27 16.38 -13.77
N CYS A 43 8.50 15.87 -13.81
CA CYS A 43 9.71 16.67 -13.72
C CYS A 43 10.25 16.99 -15.12
N SER A 44 10.18 18.25 -15.56
CA SER A 44 10.66 18.65 -16.89
C SER A 44 12.17 18.47 -17.12
N SER A 45 12.94 18.11 -16.11
CA SER A 45 14.39 17.87 -16.20
C SER A 45 14.79 16.40 -16.28
N MET A 46 13.84 15.46 -16.24
CA MET A 46 14.12 14.03 -16.30
C MET A 46 13.25 13.37 -17.37
N ASP A 47 13.86 12.57 -18.25
CA ASP A 47 13.16 11.85 -19.30
C ASP A 47 13.02 10.37 -18.92
N ILE A 48 11.79 9.86 -18.89
CA ILE A 48 11.49 8.48 -18.47
C ILE A 48 12.11 7.41 -19.38
N GLU A 49 12.41 7.75 -20.63
CA GLU A 49 13.05 6.84 -21.60
C GLU A 49 14.56 6.69 -21.39
N THR A 50 15.22 7.66 -20.75
CA THR A 50 16.68 7.71 -20.63
C THR A 50 17.18 7.63 -19.19
N ILE A 51 16.28 7.71 -18.20
CA ILE A 51 16.63 7.66 -16.79
C ILE A 51 17.17 6.29 -16.38
N GLU A 52 18.25 6.31 -15.61
CA GLU A 52 18.81 5.09 -15.02
C GLU A 52 18.10 4.73 -13.71
N ALA A 53 18.00 3.43 -13.40
CA ALA A 53 17.29 2.96 -12.21
C ALA A 53 17.83 3.52 -10.87
N GLU A 54 19.11 3.92 -10.87
CA GLU A 54 19.79 4.52 -9.72
C GLU A 54 19.39 5.98 -9.45
N GLU A 55 18.89 6.68 -10.47
CA GLU A 55 18.46 8.08 -10.38
C GLU A 55 17.03 8.22 -9.86
N ILE A 56 16.28 7.12 -9.84
CA ILE A 56 14.93 7.06 -9.29
C ILE A 56 15.01 7.18 -7.76
N ARG A 57 14.31 8.19 -7.20
CA ARG A 57 14.26 8.38 -5.75
C ARG A 57 13.72 7.12 -5.04
N PRO A 58 14.17 6.85 -3.80
CA PRO A 58 13.60 5.77 -3.01
C PRO A 58 12.12 6.05 -2.68
N ILE A 59 11.37 4.97 -2.45
CA ILE A 59 10.00 5.01 -1.94
C ILE A 59 10.03 5.53 -0.49
N SER A 60 9.12 6.45 -0.16
CA SER A 60 8.97 7.06 1.16
C SER A 60 7.53 6.91 1.68
N LEU A 61 7.31 7.25 2.95
CA LEU A 61 5.98 7.21 3.57
C LEU A 61 4.92 8.06 2.82
N SER A 62 5.33 9.16 2.18
CA SER A 62 4.41 9.99 1.39
C SER A 62 3.81 9.24 0.19
N ASP A 63 4.54 8.26 -0.37
CA ASP A 63 4.03 7.43 -1.46
C ASP A 63 2.91 6.52 -0.97
N PHE A 64 3.05 5.96 0.24
CA PHE A 64 2.00 5.15 0.88
C PHE A 64 0.79 6.00 1.26
N THR A 65 1.03 7.20 1.77
CA THR A 65 -0.04 8.15 2.09
C THR A 65 -0.87 8.50 0.85
N THR A 66 -0.20 8.73 -0.28
CA THR A 66 -0.85 9.01 -1.56
C THR A 66 -1.55 7.77 -2.12
N ALA A 67 -0.90 6.61 -2.06
CA ALA A 67 -1.46 5.35 -2.53
C ALA A 67 -2.75 4.97 -1.80
N ALA A 68 -2.83 5.21 -0.48
CA ALA A 68 -4.02 4.92 0.32
C ALA A 68 -5.23 5.81 -0.03
N GLN A 69 -5.02 6.96 -0.70
CA GLN A 69 -6.13 7.76 -1.21
C GLN A 69 -6.82 7.11 -2.41
N VAL A 70 -6.05 6.33 -3.19
CA VAL A 70 -6.47 5.66 -4.42
C VAL A 70 -6.95 4.23 -4.14
N VAL A 71 -6.15 3.46 -3.41
CA VAL A 71 -6.46 2.08 -3.04
C VAL A 71 -7.35 2.09 -1.81
N ARG A 72 -8.57 1.57 -1.92
CA ARG A 72 -9.55 1.49 -0.83
C ARG A 72 -9.67 0.04 -0.32
N PRO A 73 -9.99 -0.19 0.96
CA PRO A 73 -10.24 -1.54 1.46
C PRO A 73 -11.42 -2.15 0.72
N THR A 74 -11.27 -3.40 0.29
CA THR A 74 -12.30 -4.09 -0.51
C THR A 74 -13.23 -4.97 0.33
N VAL A 75 -12.82 -5.31 1.56
CA VAL A 75 -13.62 -6.15 2.47
C VAL A 75 -14.60 -5.28 3.25
N VAL A 76 -15.89 -5.61 3.16
CA VAL A 76 -16.95 -4.92 3.89
C VAL A 76 -17.13 -5.57 5.27
N SER A 77 -17.35 -4.77 6.30
CA SER A 77 -17.54 -5.23 7.67
C SER A 77 -18.73 -6.19 7.86
N GLU A 78 -19.75 -6.10 7.01
CA GLU A 78 -20.92 -6.99 7.03
C GLU A 78 -20.58 -8.42 6.61
N ASP A 79 -19.67 -8.58 5.64
CA ASP A 79 -19.20 -9.90 5.22
C ASP A 79 -18.45 -10.60 6.37
N LEU A 80 -17.67 -9.83 7.14
CA LEU A 80 -16.93 -10.35 8.29
C LEU A 80 -17.86 -10.86 9.39
N GLU A 81 -19.02 -10.24 9.60
CA GLU A 81 -19.96 -10.68 10.64
C GLU A 81 -20.56 -12.05 10.32
N ALA A 82 -20.91 -12.30 9.06
CA ALA A 82 -21.39 -13.62 8.64
C ALA A 82 -20.32 -14.71 8.88
N TYR A 83 -19.05 -14.42 8.55
CA TYR A 83 -17.94 -15.33 8.82
C TYR A 83 -17.72 -15.55 10.32
N ARG A 84 -17.82 -14.50 11.14
CA ARG A 84 -17.72 -14.60 12.61
C ARG A 84 -18.82 -15.47 13.22
N VAL A 85 -20.06 -15.30 12.78
CA VAL A 85 -21.18 -16.13 13.23
C VAL A 85 -20.99 -17.59 12.82
N TRP A 86 -20.46 -17.83 11.62
CA TRP A 86 -20.15 -19.18 11.15
C TRP A 86 -19.04 -19.81 11.97
N ASP A 87 -17.95 -19.07 12.19
CA ASP A 87 -16.78 -19.50 12.97
C ASP A 87 -17.16 -19.77 14.44
N SER A 88 -18.01 -18.95 15.04
CA SER A 88 -18.53 -19.19 16.41
C SER A 88 -19.30 -20.52 16.54
N LYS A 89 -19.95 -20.97 15.46
CA LYS A 89 -20.78 -22.19 15.46
C LYS A 89 -20.03 -23.44 15.03
N PHE A 90 -19.10 -23.30 14.09
CA PHE A 90 -18.47 -24.41 13.38
C PHE A 90 -16.94 -24.29 13.28
N GLY A 91 -16.37 -23.21 13.79
CA GLY A 91 -14.94 -22.96 13.80
C GLY A 91 -14.19 -23.99 14.62
N CYS A 92 -12.92 -24.18 14.27
CA CYS A 92 -12.05 -25.07 15.03
C CYS A 92 -11.67 -24.36 16.34
N LEU A 93 -12.12 -24.91 17.47
CA LEU A 93 -11.57 -24.59 18.79
C LEU A 93 -10.11 -25.06 18.82
N LEU A 94 -9.18 -24.15 18.57
CA LEU A 94 -7.80 -24.28 19.04
C LEU A 94 -7.64 -23.50 20.35
#